data_AF-A0A976IR41-F1
#
_entry.id   AF-A0A976IR41-F1
#
_cell.length_a   1.000
_cell.length_b   1.000
_cell.length_c   1.000
_cell.angle_alpha   90.00
_cell.angle_beta   90.00
_cell.angle_gamma   90.00
#
_symmetry.space_group_name_H-M   'P 1'
#
loop_
_entity.id
_entity.type
_entity.pdbx_description
1 polymer ?
#
loop_
_entity_poly.entity_id
_entity_poly.type
_entity_poly.pdbx_seq_one_letter_code
_entity_poly.pdbx_strand_id
1 'polypeptide(L)'
;MVKVHGSLEGVNQELFLAALRFNAKMFGLVFGIFGAIVLIVMTQVSLAMWGDNAGGYLGLLGVFLPGYSVSPSGTLIGAIWAFLFAGLAGYLIYWSYGRVVGRNLAAYISEQEATTDPMLKPATMRLYGVALGTALGAAIGLALFASTVWLVLRGTADSSVHAALLGNYLPGYTVSVVGGLIGALELFVLVFVSSVMLAAIYNKVVDLREGKG
;
A
#
# COMPACT_ATOMS: atom_id res chain seq x y z
N MET A 1 -10.99 20.87 -42.65
CA MET A 1 -11.63 20.44 -41.39
C MET A 1 -10.69 19.44 -40.73
N VAL A 2 -9.90 19.91 -39.76
CA VAL A 2 -8.71 19.22 -39.26
C VAL A 2 -9.09 18.22 -38.18
N LYS A 3 -8.41 17.07 -38.21
CA LYS A 3 -8.49 15.91 -37.31
C LYS A 3 -7.97 16.27 -35.90
N VAL A 4 -8.58 17.24 -35.23
CA VAL A 4 -8.07 17.80 -33.94
C VAL A 4 -8.55 16.99 -32.73
N HIS A 5 -9.68 16.29 -32.83
CA HIS A 5 -10.26 15.56 -31.69
C HIS A 5 -9.39 14.39 -31.21
N GLY A 6 -8.75 13.65 -32.12
CA GLY A 6 -7.93 12.49 -31.76
C GLY A 6 -6.55 12.81 -31.17
N SER A 7 -5.97 13.99 -31.45
CA SER A 7 -4.65 14.36 -30.91
C SER A 7 -4.73 14.91 -29.49
N LEU A 8 -5.79 15.64 -29.16
CA LEU A 8 -6.02 16.18 -27.81
C LEU A 8 -6.30 15.05 -26.80
N GLU A 9 -7.05 14.04 -27.22
CA GLU A 9 -7.37 12.87 -26.38
C GLU A 9 -6.12 12.04 -26.07
N GLY A 10 -5.21 11.86 -27.04
CA GLY A 10 -3.92 11.21 -26.82
C GLY A 10 -2.98 12.00 -25.91
N VAL A 11 -2.87 13.31 -26.10
CA VAL A 11 -2.03 14.19 -25.25
C VAL A 11 -2.52 14.21 -23.80
N ASN A 12 -3.85 14.26 -23.58
CA ASN A 12 -4.42 14.24 -22.23
C ASN A 12 -4.15 12.91 -21.50
N GLN A 13 -4.19 11.77 -22.20
CA GLN A 13 -3.85 10.48 -21.62
C GLN A 13 -2.37 10.38 -21.25
N GLU A 14 -1.46 10.88 -22.10
CA GLU A 14 -0.03 10.89 -21.79
C GLU A 14 0.28 11.79 -20.59
N LEU A 15 -0.30 12.99 -20.53
CA LEU A 15 -0.16 13.90 -19.39
C LEU A 15 -0.72 13.29 -18.10
N PHE A 16 -1.88 12.62 -18.18
CA PHE A 16 -2.47 11.92 -17.03
C PHE A 16 -1.58 10.77 -16.54
N LEU A 17 -1.09 9.93 -17.45
CA LEU A 17 -0.18 8.82 -17.10
C LEU A 17 1.16 9.33 -16.57
N ALA A 18 1.67 10.43 -17.10
CA ALA A 18 2.88 11.09 -16.60
C ALA A 18 2.67 11.62 -15.18
N ALA A 19 1.54 12.30 -14.92
CA ALA A 19 1.17 12.77 -13.59
C ALA A 19 1.00 11.61 -12.60
N LEU A 20 0.33 10.52 -13.01
CA LEU A 20 0.17 9.33 -12.18
C LEU A 20 1.52 8.70 -11.81
N ARG A 21 2.43 8.58 -12.78
CA ARG A 21 3.78 8.06 -12.55
C ARG A 21 4.59 8.97 -11.63
N PHE A 22 4.50 10.28 -11.82
CA PHE A 22 5.16 11.26 -10.97
C PHE A 22 4.64 11.19 -9.54
N ASN A 23 3.33 11.20 -9.34
CA ASN A 23 2.72 11.11 -8.03
C ASN A 23 3.05 9.77 -7.34
N ALA A 24 3.08 8.66 -8.08
CA ALA A 24 3.52 7.38 -7.54
C ALA A 24 4.97 7.44 -7.03
N LYS A 25 5.88 8.06 -7.80
CA LYS A 25 7.28 8.25 -7.39
C LYS A 25 7.38 9.12 -6.14
N MET A 26 6.62 10.21 -6.07
CA MET A 26 6.60 11.09 -4.90
C MET A 26 6.07 10.36 -3.66
N PHE A 27 4.98 9.59 -3.82
CA PHE A 27 4.41 8.79 -2.74
C PHE A 27 5.41 7.73 -2.24
N GLY A 28 6.10 7.05 -3.15
CA GLY A 28 7.19 6.14 -2.79
C GLY A 28 8.33 6.83 -2.07
N LEU A 29 8.77 8.00 -2.53
CA LEU A 29 9.83 8.77 -1.85
C LEU A 29 9.42 9.17 -0.43
N VAL A 30 8.19 9.68 -0.25
CA VAL A 30 7.67 10.07 1.06
C VAL A 30 7.58 8.88 2.01
N PHE A 31 6.99 7.76 1.57
CA PHE A 31 6.89 6.56 2.39
C PHE A 31 8.27 5.95 2.71
N GLY A 32 9.21 6.01 1.76
CA GLY A 32 10.58 5.58 1.99
C GLY A 32 11.26 6.40 3.09
N ILE A 33 11.22 7.74 2.98
CA ILE A 33 11.80 8.63 4.00
C ILE A 33 11.12 8.41 5.35
N PHE A 34 9.80 8.32 5.36
CA PHE A 34 9.04 8.07 6.59
C PHE A 34 9.45 6.74 7.23
N GLY A 35 9.52 5.64 6.47
CA GLY A 35 9.95 4.33 6.96
C GLY A 35 11.37 4.36 7.53
N ALA A 36 12.31 5.04 6.86
CA ALA A 36 13.68 5.22 7.35
C ALA A 36 13.71 5.98 8.68
N ILE A 37 13.01 7.12 8.77
CA ILE A 37 12.94 7.93 9.99
C ILE A 37 12.32 7.13 11.13
N VAL A 38 11.20 6.44 10.89
CA VAL A 38 10.53 5.61 11.89
C VAL A 38 11.48 4.54 12.42
N LEU A 39 12.21 3.84 11.56
CA LEU A 39 13.13 2.80 12.00
C LEU A 39 14.31 3.38 12.81
N ILE A 40 14.84 4.54 12.41
CA ILE A 40 15.88 5.24 13.16
C ILE A 40 15.36 5.60 14.55
N VAL A 41 14.23 6.31 14.62
CA VAL A 41 13.63 6.77 15.88
C VAL A 41 13.32 5.59 16.79
N MET A 42 12.66 4.55 16.27
CA MET A 42 12.31 3.37 17.07
C MET A 42 13.55 2.64 17.59
N THR A 43 14.62 2.58 16.81
CA THR A 43 15.86 1.95 17.27
C THR A 43 16.55 2.79 18.36
N GLN A 44 16.60 4.12 18.22
CA GLN A 44 17.18 5.00 19.24
C GLN A 44 16.35 5.01 20.52
N VAL A 45 15.03 5.07 20.40
CA VAL A 45 14.10 4.97 21.54
C VAL A 45 14.27 3.64 22.26
N SER A 46 14.45 2.55 21.52
CA SER A 46 14.68 1.24 22.12
C SER A 46 16.03 1.15 22.86
N LEU A 47 17.11 1.65 22.25
CA LEU A 47 18.42 1.74 22.89
C LEU A 47 18.39 2.60 24.17
N ALA A 48 17.67 3.72 24.14
CA ALA A 48 17.55 4.62 25.28
C ALA A 48 16.77 3.99 26.45
N MET A 49 15.73 3.20 26.15
CA MET A 49 14.89 2.59 27.19
C MET A 49 15.49 1.30 27.77
N TRP A 50 16.17 0.49 26.95
CA TRP A 50 16.54 -0.87 27.34
C TRP A 50 18.03 -1.19 27.22
N GLY A 51 18.86 -0.25 26.74
CA GLY A 51 20.31 -0.42 26.61
C GLY A 51 20.67 -1.70 25.85
N ASP A 52 21.48 -2.56 26.47
CA ASP A 52 21.93 -3.82 25.88
C ASP A 52 20.79 -4.82 25.60
N ASN A 53 19.63 -4.66 26.27
CA ASN A 53 18.45 -5.50 26.07
C ASN A 53 17.44 -4.93 25.07
N ALA A 54 17.82 -3.89 24.30
CA ALA A 54 16.96 -3.24 23.31
C ALA A 54 16.57 -4.14 22.12
N GLY A 55 17.16 -5.34 22.02
CA GLY A 55 16.95 -6.27 20.91
C GLY A 55 15.50 -6.68 20.64
N GLY A 56 14.64 -6.80 21.67
CA GLY A 56 13.24 -7.27 21.63
C GLY A 56 12.60 -7.59 20.26
N TYR A 57 11.52 -6.89 19.91
CA TYR A 57 10.84 -7.09 18.62
C TYR A 57 11.58 -6.41 17.45
N LEU A 58 12.30 -5.31 17.71
CA LEU A 58 13.05 -4.61 16.66
C LEU A 58 14.14 -5.51 16.06
N GLY A 59 14.85 -6.30 16.86
CA GLY A 59 15.90 -7.21 16.40
C GLY A 59 15.40 -8.27 15.42
N LEU A 60 14.12 -8.64 15.47
CA LEU A 60 13.51 -9.54 14.49
C LEU A 60 13.50 -8.94 13.08
N LEU A 61 13.54 -7.61 12.95
CA LEU A 61 13.67 -6.96 11.65
C LEU A 61 14.98 -7.32 10.95
N GLY A 62 16.03 -7.73 11.68
CA GLY A 62 17.28 -8.22 11.08
C GLY A 62 17.10 -9.47 10.20
N VAL A 63 15.98 -10.19 10.35
CA VAL A 63 15.60 -11.28 9.44
C VAL A 63 15.25 -10.74 8.06
N PHE A 64 14.54 -9.61 8.00
CA PHE A 64 14.06 -8.97 6.75
C PHE A 64 14.99 -7.89 6.22
N LEU A 65 15.82 -7.29 7.08
CA LEU A 65 16.73 -6.19 6.77
C LEU A 65 18.17 -6.68 6.98
N PRO A 66 18.81 -7.30 5.99
CA PRO A 66 20.18 -7.80 6.11
C PRO A 66 21.15 -6.71 6.61
N GLY A 67 21.88 -7.02 7.68
CA GLY A 67 22.84 -6.09 8.30
C GLY A 67 22.22 -5.09 9.28
N TYR A 68 20.89 -5.10 9.47
CA TYR A 68 20.27 -4.37 10.56
C TYR A 68 20.48 -5.11 11.89
N SER A 69 20.81 -4.32 12.91
CA SER A 69 20.79 -4.71 14.32
C SER A 69 20.34 -3.50 15.12
N VAL A 70 19.82 -3.74 16.34
CA VAL A 70 19.48 -2.67 17.28
C VAL A 70 20.77 -2.05 17.82
N SER A 71 21.38 -1.18 17.02
CA SER A 71 22.62 -0.46 17.33
C SER A 71 22.69 0.83 16.50
N PRO A 72 23.54 1.81 16.88
CA PRO A 72 23.68 3.06 16.12
C PRO A 72 24.10 2.83 14.66
N SER A 73 25.05 1.91 14.41
CA SER A 73 25.53 1.60 13.06
C SER A 73 24.56 0.71 12.27
N GLY A 74 23.97 -0.31 12.92
CA GLY A 74 22.99 -1.20 12.29
C GLY A 74 21.73 -0.48 11.85
N THR A 75 21.33 0.56 12.59
CA THR A 75 20.21 1.45 12.25
C THR A 75 20.35 2.11 10.88
N LEU A 76 21.56 2.52 10.49
CA LEU A 76 21.77 3.20 9.20
C LEU A 76 21.55 2.23 8.03
N ILE A 77 22.01 0.98 8.18
CA ILE A 77 21.77 -0.09 7.20
C ILE A 77 20.28 -0.41 7.15
N GLY A 78 19.65 -0.54 8.32
CA GLY A 78 18.20 -0.74 8.41
C GLY A 78 17.41 0.39 7.76
N ALA A 79 17.82 1.65 7.93
CA ALA A 79 17.14 2.81 7.35
C ALA A 79 17.14 2.77 5.81
N ILE A 80 18.24 2.30 5.20
CA ILE A 80 18.31 2.07 3.75
C ILE A 80 17.27 1.01 3.33
N TRP A 81 17.22 -0.13 4.03
CA TRP A 81 16.24 -1.16 3.73
C TRP A 81 14.80 -0.68 3.95
N ALA A 82 14.53 0.02 5.05
CA ALA A 82 13.21 0.58 5.36
C ALA A 82 12.78 1.60 4.29
N PHE A 83 13.71 2.43 3.80
CA PHE A 83 13.47 3.32 2.69
C PHE A 83 13.04 2.56 1.43
N LEU A 84 13.77 1.51 1.06
CA LEU A 84 13.48 0.71 -0.12
C LEU A 84 12.15 -0.02 -0.02
N PHE A 85 11.89 -0.69 1.11
CA PHE A 85 10.65 -1.45 1.31
C PHE A 85 9.43 -0.55 1.40
N ALA A 86 9.46 0.46 2.28
CA ALA A 86 8.32 1.37 2.44
C ALA A 86 8.10 2.19 1.16
N GLY A 87 9.17 2.60 0.49
CA GLY A 87 9.07 3.37 -0.75
C GLY A 87 8.54 2.55 -1.92
N LEU A 88 8.97 1.30 -2.08
CA LEU A 88 8.40 0.40 -3.09
C LEU A 88 6.93 0.12 -2.80
N ALA A 89 6.57 -0.16 -1.55
CA ALA A 89 5.18 -0.39 -1.16
C ALA A 89 4.30 0.83 -1.46
N GLY A 90 4.73 2.03 -1.05
CA GLY A 90 4.02 3.28 -1.33
C GLY A 90 3.85 3.52 -2.83
N TYR A 91 4.91 3.35 -3.62
CA TYR A 91 4.85 3.47 -5.07
C TYR A 91 3.81 2.52 -5.68
N LEU A 92 3.86 1.24 -5.32
CA LEU A 92 2.97 0.21 -5.87
C LEU A 92 1.51 0.42 -5.47
N ILE A 93 1.25 0.85 -4.22
CA ILE A 93 -0.11 1.17 -3.75
C ILE A 93 -0.69 2.34 -4.56
N TYR A 94 0.05 3.44 -4.68
CA TYR A 94 -0.45 4.61 -5.43
C TYR A 94 -0.63 4.27 -6.91
N TRP A 95 0.35 3.58 -7.50
CA TRP A 95 0.31 3.18 -8.91
C TRP A 95 -0.88 2.27 -9.21
N SER A 96 -1.12 1.25 -8.38
CA SER A 96 -2.24 0.31 -8.56
C SER A 96 -3.58 1.01 -8.37
N TYR A 97 -3.73 1.81 -7.32
CA TYR A 97 -4.94 2.59 -7.06
C TYR A 97 -5.28 3.51 -8.23
N GLY A 98 -4.33 4.33 -8.66
CA GLY A 98 -4.57 5.30 -9.74
C GLY A 98 -4.78 4.66 -11.11
N ARG A 99 -4.21 3.47 -11.36
CA ARG A 99 -4.53 2.67 -12.56
C ARG A 99 -6.00 2.23 -12.59
N VAL A 100 -6.57 1.85 -11.44
CA VAL A 100 -7.95 1.37 -11.38
C VAL A 100 -8.93 2.53 -11.34
N VAL A 101 -8.64 3.60 -10.58
CA VAL A 101 -9.48 4.81 -10.55
C VAL A 101 -9.43 5.56 -11.87
N GLY A 102 -8.26 5.73 -12.49
CA GLY A 102 -8.10 6.52 -13.72
C GLY A 102 -8.96 6.02 -14.88
N ARG A 103 -9.22 4.72 -14.95
CA ARG A 103 -10.13 4.13 -15.95
C ARG A 103 -11.58 4.59 -15.80
N ASN A 104 -12.01 4.85 -14.57
CA ASN A 104 -13.38 5.23 -14.26
C ASN A 104 -13.56 6.76 -14.15
N LEU A 105 -12.54 7.46 -13.66
CA LEU A 105 -12.58 8.91 -13.46
C LEU A 105 -12.68 9.69 -14.77
N ALA A 106 -12.03 9.20 -15.84
CA ALA A 106 -12.14 9.79 -17.18
C ALA A 106 -13.60 9.79 -17.68
N ALA A 107 -14.36 8.74 -17.39
CA ALA A 107 -15.77 8.67 -17.75
C ALA A 107 -16.64 9.67 -16.96
N TYR A 108 -16.37 9.86 -15.66
CA TYR A 108 -17.13 10.78 -14.80
C TYR A 108 -16.85 12.26 -15.06
N ILE A 109 -15.59 12.63 -15.33
CA ILE A 109 -15.22 14.04 -15.58
C ILE A 109 -15.85 14.53 -16.89
N SER A 110 -15.85 13.69 -17.93
CA SER A 110 -16.49 14.02 -19.21
C SER A 110 -18.01 14.21 -19.10
N GLU A 111 -18.67 13.52 -18.16
CA GLU A 111 -20.10 13.68 -17.90
C GLU A 111 -20.41 14.95 -17.09
N GLN A 112 -19.52 15.33 -16.17
CA GLN A 112 -19.71 16.48 -15.27
C GLN A 112 -19.48 17.84 -15.96
N GLU A 113 -18.54 17.91 -16.91
CA GLU A 113 -18.22 19.13 -17.67
C GLU A 113 -19.44 19.68 -18.47
N ALA A 114 -20.39 18.81 -18.82
CA ALA A 114 -21.64 19.16 -19.50
C ALA A 114 -22.68 19.89 -18.61
N THR A 115 -22.45 20.01 -17.30
CA THR A 115 -23.47 20.48 -16.33
C THR A 115 -23.08 21.74 -15.54
N THR A 116 -22.14 22.54 -16.06
CA THR A 116 -21.54 23.67 -15.34
C THR A 116 -22.55 24.78 -14.96
N ASP A 117 -23.03 24.75 -13.71
CA ASP A 117 -23.64 25.87 -12.97
C ASP A 117 -22.67 26.28 -11.84
N PRO A 118 -22.31 27.56 -11.63
CA PRO A 118 -21.11 27.98 -10.88
C PRO A 118 -21.23 27.89 -9.34
N MET A 119 -22.27 27.28 -8.78
CA MET A 119 -22.33 27.09 -7.32
C MET A 119 -21.43 25.94 -6.90
N LEU A 120 -20.19 26.28 -6.51
CA LEU A 120 -19.20 25.40 -5.90
C LEU A 120 -19.76 24.72 -4.64
N LYS A 121 -20.53 23.64 -4.83
CA LYS A 121 -20.71 22.63 -3.80
C LYS A 121 -19.33 22.01 -3.56
N PRO A 122 -18.85 21.90 -2.31
CA PRO A 122 -17.59 21.23 -2.05
C PRO A 122 -17.66 19.83 -2.65
N ALA A 123 -16.70 19.51 -3.53
CA ALA A 123 -16.61 18.19 -4.13
C ALA A 123 -16.50 17.15 -3.02
N THR A 124 -17.59 16.45 -2.74
CA THR A 124 -17.64 15.34 -1.81
C THR A 124 -16.89 14.18 -2.46
N MET A 125 -15.68 13.91 -1.96
CA MET A 125 -14.85 12.84 -2.49
C MET A 125 -15.54 11.50 -2.22
N ARG A 126 -16.04 10.81 -3.24
CA ARG A 126 -16.58 9.45 -3.10
C ARG A 126 -15.46 8.42 -3.10
N LEU A 127 -15.60 7.37 -2.29
CA LEU A 127 -14.62 6.30 -2.21
C LEU A 127 -14.91 5.25 -3.28
N TYR A 128 -13.91 4.90 -4.09
CA TYR A 128 -14.04 3.83 -5.07
C TYR A 128 -13.49 2.51 -4.49
N GLY A 129 -14.38 1.74 -3.87
CA GLY A 129 -14.03 0.55 -3.09
C GLY A 129 -13.29 -0.54 -3.87
N VAL A 130 -13.59 -0.72 -5.16
CA VAL A 130 -12.90 -1.72 -6.00
C VAL A 130 -11.45 -1.32 -6.26
N ALA A 131 -11.13 -0.04 -6.52
CA ALA A 131 -9.73 0.40 -6.65
C ALA A 131 -8.99 0.31 -5.32
N LEU A 132 -9.63 0.74 -4.23
CA LEU A 132 -9.03 0.66 -2.92
C LEU A 132 -8.72 -0.79 -2.53
N GLY A 133 -9.69 -1.68 -2.72
CA GLY A 133 -9.57 -3.11 -2.42
C GLY A 133 -8.54 -3.81 -3.29
N THR A 134 -8.51 -3.54 -4.59
CA THR A 134 -7.47 -4.13 -5.47
C THR A 134 -6.08 -3.63 -5.11
N ALA A 135 -5.92 -2.33 -4.85
CA ALA A 135 -4.63 -1.75 -4.51
C ALA A 135 -4.09 -2.27 -3.16
N LEU A 136 -4.90 -2.15 -2.10
CA LEU A 136 -4.51 -2.59 -0.76
C LEU A 136 -4.43 -4.11 -0.67
N GLY A 137 -5.39 -4.82 -1.25
CA GLY A 137 -5.39 -6.29 -1.25
C GLY A 137 -4.18 -6.85 -1.96
N ALA A 138 -3.84 -6.33 -3.16
CA ALA A 138 -2.67 -6.79 -3.90
C ALA A 138 -1.38 -6.46 -3.14
N ALA A 139 -1.27 -5.24 -2.58
CA ALA A 139 -0.10 -4.84 -1.82
C ALA A 139 0.12 -5.74 -0.59
N ILE A 140 -0.92 -5.96 0.22
CA ILE A 140 -0.85 -6.75 1.45
C ILE A 140 -0.64 -8.24 1.14
N GLY A 141 -1.34 -8.80 0.14
CA GLY A 141 -1.16 -10.19 -0.27
C GLY A 141 0.25 -10.46 -0.81
N LEU A 142 0.76 -9.59 -1.67
CA LEU A 142 2.14 -9.69 -2.17
C LEU A 142 3.16 -9.52 -1.05
N ALA A 143 2.95 -8.60 -0.11
CA ALA A 143 3.82 -8.43 1.05
C ALA A 143 3.88 -9.69 1.91
N LEU A 144 2.73 -10.35 2.15
CA LEU A 144 2.68 -11.63 2.86
C LEU A 144 3.46 -12.70 2.09
N PHE A 145 3.16 -12.90 0.80
CA PHE A 145 3.83 -13.91 -0.01
C PHE A 145 5.35 -13.69 -0.07
N ALA A 146 5.80 -12.46 -0.33
CA ALA A 146 7.21 -12.12 -0.37
C ALA A 146 7.90 -12.35 0.97
N SER A 147 7.25 -11.99 2.08
CA SER A 147 7.74 -12.25 3.43
C SER A 147 7.89 -13.76 3.70
N THR A 148 6.88 -14.56 3.38
CA THR A 148 6.93 -16.02 3.55
C THR A 148 8.02 -16.66 2.69
N VAL A 149 8.12 -16.27 1.41
CA VAL A 149 9.19 -16.75 0.52
C VAL A 149 10.56 -16.36 1.06
N TRP A 150 10.71 -15.14 1.57
CA TRP A 150 11.96 -14.69 2.18
C TRP A 150 12.37 -15.56 3.37
N LEU A 151 11.44 -15.89 4.26
CA LEU A 151 11.70 -16.80 5.39
C LEU A 151 12.12 -18.20 4.93
N VAL A 152 11.48 -18.71 3.88
CA VAL A 152 11.83 -20.01 3.27
C VAL A 152 13.23 -19.97 2.68
N LEU A 153 13.56 -18.94 1.90
CA LEU A 153 14.89 -18.78 1.28
C LEU A 153 16.01 -18.63 2.31
N ARG A 154 15.72 -18.01 3.46
CA ARG A 154 16.64 -17.88 4.59
C ARG A 154 16.79 -19.15 5.41
N GLY A 155 15.96 -20.17 5.17
CA GLY A 155 15.92 -21.39 5.98
C GLY A 155 15.39 -21.15 7.41
N THR A 156 14.68 -20.05 7.65
CA THR A 156 14.13 -19.68 8.97
C THR A 156 12.64 -19.94 9.08
N ALA A 157 12.05 -20.67 8.12
CA ALA A 157 10.63 -20.97 8.09
C ALA A 157 10.15 -21.69 9.36
N ASP A 158 10.87 -22.75 9.77
CA ASP A 158 10.50 -23.59 10.92
C ASP A 158 10.64 -22.88 12.27
N SER A 159 11.54 -21.90 12.36
CA SER A 159 11.78 -21.12 13.58
C SER A 159 10.93 -19.85 13.68
N SER A 160 10.14 -19.52 12.65
CA SER A 160 9.34 -18.31 12.58
C SER A 160 7.98 -18.48 13.25
N VAL A 161 7.95 -18.67 14.57
CA VAL A 161 6.72 -18.92 15.35
C VAL A 161 5.65 -17.83 15.11
N HIS A 162 6.07 -16.56 15.05
CA HIS A 162 5.15 -15.45 14.80
C HIS A 162 4.53 -15.49 13.41
N ALA A 163 5.29 -15.90 12.39
CA ALA A 163 4.74 -16.10 11.05
C ALA A 163 3.79 -17.29 11.04
N ALA A 164 4.12 -18.38 11.73
CA ALA A 164 3.27 -19.57 11.82
C ALA A 164 1.91 -19.31 12.49
N LEU A 165 1.82 -18.35 13.43
CA LEU A 165 0.56 -17.95 14.06
C LEU A 165 -0.49 -17.47 13.06
N LEU A 166 -0.08 -16.95 11.89
CA LEU A 166 -0.99 -16.49 10.86
C LEU A 166 -1.87 -17.62 10.31
N GLY A 167 -1.43 -18.88 10.41
CA GLY A 167 -2.22 -20.06 10.06
C GLY A 167 -3.49 -20.24 10.91
N ASN A 168 -3.60 -19.57 12.06
CA ASN A 168 -4.85 -19.55 12.84
C ASN A 168 -5.93 -18.63 12.25
N TYR A 169 -5.54 -17.66 11.42
CA TYR A 169 -6.44 -16.67 10.83
C TYR A 169 -6.64 -16.87 9.32
N LEU A 170 -5.66 -17.51 8.65
CA LEU A 170 -5.65 -17.77 7.22
C LEU A 170 -5.64 -19.30 7.00
N PRO A 171 -6.80 -19.91 6.74
CA PRO A 171 -6.90 -21.34 6.46
C PRO A 171 -5.93 -21.82 5.36
N GLY A 172 -5.12 -22.83 5.66
CA GLY A 172 -4.15 -23.35 4.69
C GLY A 172 -2.88 -22.51 4.52
N TYR A 173 -2.76 -21.37 5.21
CA TYR A 173 -1.48 -20.70 5.34
C TYR A 173 -0.52 -21.55 6.17
N THR A 174 0.65 -21.77 5.60
CA THR A 174 1.83 -22.32 6.28
C THR A 174 3.05 -21.51 5.86
N VAL A 175 4.13 -21.53 6.64
CA VAL A 175 5.38 -20.85 6.29
C VAL A 175 6.13 -21.64 5.20
N SER A 176 5.49 -21.80 4.05
CA SER A 176 5.99 -22.49 2.85
C SER A 176 5.65 -21.65 1.63
N VAL A 177 6.27 -21.92 0.47
CA VAL A 177 5.96 -21.17 -0.76
C VAL A 177 4.48 -21.32 -1.15
N VAL A 178 3.95 -22.54 -1.10
CA VAL A 178 2.54 -22.81 -1.45
C VAL A 178 1.60 -22.23 -0.40
N GLY A 179 1.88 -22.43 0.89
CA GLY A 179 1.07 -21.89 1.97
C GLY A 179 1.05 -20.36 1.99
N GLY A 180 2.19 -19.73 1.69
CA GLY A 180 2.28 -18.27 1.52
C GLY A 180 1.45 -17.76 0.36
N LEU A 181 1.40 -18.49 -0.77
CA LEU A 181 0.57 -18.12 -1.91
C LEU A 181 -0.93 -18.22 -1.58
N ILE A 182 -1.34 -19.28 -0.88
CA ILE A 182 -2.72 -19.45 -0.41
C ILE A 182 -3.09 -18.31 0.54
N GLY A 183 -2.30 -18.08 1.59
CA GLY A 183 -2.58 -16.99 2.54
C GLY A 183 -2.56 -15.61 1.89
N ALA A 184 -1.73 -15.37 0.89
CA ALA A 184 -1.73 -14.12 0.12
C ALA A 184 -3.05 -13.90 -0.64
N LEU A 185 -3.62 -14.96 -1.22
CA LEU A 185 -4.92 -14.89 -1.90
C LEU A 185 -6.06 -14.68 -0.90
N GLU A 186 -6.04 -15.37 0.24
CA GLU A 186 -7.04 -15.18 1.29
C GLU A 186 -7.01 -13.76 1.86
N LEU A 187 -5.81 -13.25 2.15
CA LEU A 187 -5.64 -11.90 2.68
C LEU A 187 -5.98 -10.83 1.65
N PHE A 188 -5.70 -11.08 0.36
CA PHE A 188 -6.17 -10.25 -0.74
C PHE A 188 -7.71 -10.16 -0.73
N VAL A 189 -8.40 -11.29 -0.67
CA VAL A 189 -9.87 -11.34 -0.68
C VAL A 189 -10.45 -10.63 0.54
N LEU A 190 -9.89 -10.88 1.73
CA LEU A 190 -10.31 -10.24 2.97
C LEU A 190 -10.22 -8.71 2.86
N VAL A 191 -9.05 -8.19 2.50
CA VAL A 191 -8.82 -6.74 2.37
C VAL A 191 -9.68 -6.13 1.26
N PHE A 192 -9.86 -6.85 0.15
CA PHE A 192 -10.71 -6.41 -0.96
C PHE A 192 -12.16 -6.23 -0.49
N VAL A 193 -12.73 -7.24 0.16
CA VAL A 193 -14.11 -7.19 0.67
C VAL A 193 -14.27 -6.10 1.73
N SER A 194 -13.32 -5.99 2.67
CA SER A 194 -13.33 -4.92 3.68
C SER A 194 -13.29 -3.53 3.05
N SER A 195 -12.51 -3.33 1.98
CA SER A 195 -12.41 -2.04 1.28
C SER A 195 -13.68 -1.69 0.52
N VAL A 196 -14.32 -2.67 -0.12
CA VAL A 196 -15.63 -2.49 -0.78
C VAL A 196 -16.70 -2.13 0.25
N MET A 197 -16.73 -2.82 1.39
CA MET A 197 -17.66 -2.54 2.49
C MET A 197 -17.44 -1.14 3.07
N LEU A 198 -16.18 -0.76 3.33
CA LEU A 198 -15.81 0.57 3.81
C LEU A 198 -16.30 1.67 2.85
N ALA A 199 -16.06 1.49 1.55
CA ALA A 199 -16.50 2.44 0.54
C ALA A 199 -18.03 2.55 0.49
N ALA A 200 -18.75 1.43 0.59
CA ALA A 200 -20.22 1.44 0.62
C ALA A 200 -20.77 2.21 1.83
N ILE A 201 -20.21 1.99 3.02
CA ILE A 201 -20.60 2.72 4.24
C ILE A 201 -20.27 4.21 4.11
N TYR A 202 -19.05 4.53 3.68
CA TYR A 202 -18.62 5.91 3.48
C TYR A 202 -19.53 6.65 2.50
N ASN A 203 -19.80 6.05 1.32
CA ASN A 203 -20.63 6.66 0.29
C ASN A 203 -22.08 6.84 0.78
N LYS A 204 -22.61 5.89 1.56
CA LYS A 204 -23.93 6.04 2.20
C LYS A 204 -23.99 7.23 3.16
N VAL A 205 -22.95 7.45 3.96
CA VAL A 205 -22.86 8.63 4.85
C VAL A 205 -22.82 9.93 4.04
N VAL A 206 -22.12 9.93 2.90
CA VAL A 206 -22.11 11.07 1.98
C VAL A 206 -23.51 11.33 1.40
N ASP A 207 -24.22 10.29 0.96
CA ASP A 207 -25.57 10.44 0.40
C ASP A 207 -26.56 11.02 1.41
N LEU A 208 -26.47 10.59 2.68
CA LEU A 208 -27.26 11.15 3.79
C LEU A 208 -26.95 12.63 4.02
N ARG A 209 -25.68 13.02 3.97
CA ARG A 209 -25.25 14.42 4.12
C ARG A 209 -25.72 15.30 2.96
N GLU A 210 -25.84 14.74 1.76
CA GLU A 210 -26.35 15.44 0.57
C GLU A 210 -27.87 15.48 0.46
N GLY A 211 -28.59 14.85 1.39
CA GLY A 211 -30.06 14.80 1.38
C GLY A 211 -30.66 13.88 0.31
N LYS A 212 -29.89 12.91 -0.19
CA LYS A 212 -30.31 11.93 -1.22
C LYS A 212 -30.76 10.60 -0.62
N GLY A 213 -31.43 10.65 0.53
CA GLY A 213 -31.88 9.47 1.31
C GLY A 213 -33.11 8.78 0.73
#